data_AF-A0A953FEY0-F1
#
_entry.id   AF-A0A953FEY0-F1
#
_cell.length_a   1.000
_cell.length_b   1.000
_cell.length_c   1.000
_cell.angle_alpha   90.00
_cell.angle_beta   90.00
_cell.angle_gamma   90.00
#
_symmetry.space_group_name_H-M   'P 1'
#
loop_
_entity.id
_entity.type
_entity.pdbx_description
1 polymer ?
#
loop_
_entity_poly.entity_id
_entity_poly.type
_entity_poly.pdbx_seq_one_letter_code
_entity_poly.pdbx_strand_id
1 'polypeptide(L)'
;FGALQVKADILAALGRQTEADGDLKEALTIGSMNELHQYGKALLAQGKNDKALEVFKLNRERNKSDKFTTLVGLARGYAATGNKKMAISQWELALKNLPTDQQANKAVYEEELRKLKQ
;
A
#
# COMPACT_ATOMS: atom_id res chain seq x y z
N PHE A 1 -14.91 5.88 -2.47
CA PHE A 1 -13.69 5.88 -1.63
C PHE A 1 -13.30 7.29 -1.20
N GLY A 2 -12.88 8.16 -2.13
CA GLY A 2 -12.23 9.44 -1.80
C GLY A 2 -13.01 10.37 -0.86
N ALA A 3 -14.32 10.52 -1.04
CA ALA A 3 -15.13 11.37 -0.15
C ALA A 3 -15.14 10.88 1.30
N LEU A 4 -15.31 9.58 1.52
CA LEU A 4 -15.29 8.96 2.85
C LEU A 4 -13.90 9.03 3.49
N GLN A 5 -12.84 8.82 2.70
CA GLN A 5 -11.46 8.96 3.18
C GLN A 5 -11.14 10.40 3.62
N VAL A 6 -11.50 11.40 2.81
CA VAL A 6 -11.29 12.81 3.17
C VAL A 6 -12.09 13.20 4.40
N LYS A 7 -13.36 12.76 4.50
CA LYS A 7 -14.18 12.97 5.69
C LYS A 7 -13.55 12.32 6.94
N ALA A 8 -13.05 11.09 6.82
CA ALA A 8 -12.35 10.41 7.90
C ALA A 8 -11.09 11.18 8.35
N ASP A 9 -10.28 11.67 7.41
CA ASP A 9 -9.08 12.44 7.72
C ASP A 9 -9.43 13.76 8.45
N ILE A 10 -10.50 14.45 8.04
CA ILE A 10 -11.01 15.66 8.73
C ILE A 10 -11.49 15.33 10.14
N LEU A 11 -12.29 14.26 10.30
CA LEU A 11 -12.80 13.83 11.60
C LEU A 11 -11.68 13.46 12.56
N ALA A 12 -10.64 12.77 12.08
CA ALA A 12 -9.47 12.43 12.87
C ALA A 12 -8.71 13.69 13.32
N ALA A 13 -8.53 14.67 12.43
CA ALA A 13 -7.91 15.95 12.77
C ALA A 13 -8.71 16.76 13.81
N LEU A 14 -10.03 16.56 13.88
CA LEU A 14 -10.93 17.15 14.89
C LEU A 14 -11.01 16.34 16.19
N GLY A 15 -10.23 15.26 16.34
CA GLY A 15 -10.25 14.39 17.52
C GLY A 15 -11.44 13.43 17.59
N ARG A 16 -12.26 13.33 16.52
CA ARG A 16 -13.43 12.45 16.43
C ARG A 16 -13.04 11.08 15.89
N GLN A 17 -12.15 10.38 16.60
CA GLN A 17 -11.49 9.17 16.12
C GLN A 17 -12.49 8.04 15.76
N THR A 18 -13.52 7.81 16.57
CA THR A 18 -14.51 6.74 16.31
C THR A 18 -15.25 6.92 14.99
N GLU A 19 -15.62 8.16 14.66
CA GLU A 19 -16.34 8.45 13.41
C GLU A 19 -15.40 8.40 12.21
N ALA A 20 -14.17 8.88 12.39
CA ALA A 20 -13.12 8.75 11.39
C ALA A 20 -12.85 7.28 11.04
N ASP A 21 -12.75 6.42 12.04
CA ASP A 21 -12.52 4.99 11.86
C ASP A 21 -13.71 4.30 11.16
N GLY A 22 -14.94 4.74 11.47
CA GLY A 22 -16.16 4.28 10.79
C GLY A 22 -16.17 4.61 9.30
N ASP A 23 -15.98 5.88 8.96
CA ASP A 23 -15.94 6.36 7.57
C ASP A 23 -14.77 5.73 6.80
N LEU A 24 -13.60 5.60 7.44
CA LEU A 24 -12.44 4.96 6.82
C LEU A 24 -12.68 3.48 6.54
N LYS A 25 -13.30 2.76 7.49
CA LYS A 25 -13.65 1.35 7.30
C LYS A 25 -14.57 1.18 6.09
N GLU A 26 -15.60 2.02 5.97
CA GLU A 26 -16.49 2.02 4.80
C GLU A 26 -15.75 2.40 3.52
N ALA A 27 -14.85 3.38 3.56
CA ALA A 27 -14.01 3.69 2.41
C ALA A 27 -13.22 2.45 1.96
N LEU A 28 -12.55 1.76 2.88
CA LEU A 28 -11.71 0.59 2.60
C LEU A 28 -12.50 -0.59 2.03
N THR A 29 -13.79 -0.76 2.34
CA THR A 29 -14.63 -1.82 1.75
C THR A 29 -14.99 -1.55 0.28
N ILE A 30 -15.20 -0.28 -0.09
CA ILE A 30 -15.60 0.10 -1.46
C ILE A 30 -14.42 0.51 -2.35
N GLY A 31 -13.22 0.69 -1.80
CA GLY A 31 -12.04 1.12 -2.55
C GLY A 31 -11.64 0.13 -3.63
N SER A 32 -11.27 0.65 -4.80
CA SER A 32 -10.62 -0.10 -5.88
C SER A 32 -9.17 -0.46 -5.52
N MET A 33 -8.58 -1.39 -6.27
CA MET A 33 -7.16 -1.78 -6.11
C MET A 33 -6.22 -0.56 -6.13
N ASN A 34 -6.45 0.37 -7.07
CA ASN A 34 -5.60 1.54 -7.24
C ASN A 34 -5.79 2.55 -6.11
N GLU A 35 -7.03 2.80 -5.67
CA GLU A 35 -7.32 3.69 -4.55
C GLU A 35 -6.68 3.20 -3.25
N LEU A 36 -6.84 1.90 -2.94
CA LEU A 36 -6.20 1.28 -1.77
C LEU A 36 -4.67 1.36 -1.86
N HIS A 37 -4.09 1.14 -3.04
CA HIS A 37 -2.64 1.25 -3.24
C HIS A 37 -2.14 2.68 -3.02
N GLN A 38 -2.82 3.69 -3.58
CA GLN A 38 -2.43 5.09 -3.37
C GLN A 38 -2.63 5.53 -1.93
N TYR A 39 -3.70 5.08 -1.26
CA TYR A 39 -3.92 5.37 0.15
C TYR A 39 -2.81 4.77 1.03
N GLY A 40 -2.42 3.52 0.80
CA GLY A 40 -1.27 2.90 1.47
C GLY A 40 0.02 3.70 1.27
N LYS A 41 0.29 4.20 0.06
CA LYS A 41 1.44 5.08 -0.20
C LYS A 41 1.37 6.40 0.57
N ALA A 42 0.18 7.01 0.65
CA ALA A 42 -0.02 8.24 1.41
C ALA A 42 0.24 8.02 2.91
N LEU A 43 -0.18 6.87 3.45
CA LEU A 43 0.11 6.48 4.84
C LEU A 43 1.61 6.31 5.09
N LEU A 44 2.35 5.69 4.15
CA LEU A 44 3.82 5.60 4.25
C LEU A 44 4.48 6.98 4.28
N ALA A 45 4.03 7.91 3.43
CA ALA A 45 4.55 9.28 3.42
C ALA A 45 4.28 10.04 4.73
N GLN A 46 3.24 9.65 5.46
CA GLN A 46 2.91 10.17 6.80
C GLN A 46 3.63 9.42 7.94
N GLY A 47 4.48 8.44 7.64
CA GLY A 47 5.14 7.60 8.65
C GLY A 47 4.22 6.59 9.34
N LYS A 48 2.98 6.41 8.86
CA LYS A 48 1.98 5.48 9.41
C LYS A 48 2.19 4.07 8.84
N ASN A 49 3.37 3.51 9.06
CA ASN A 49 3.86 2.31 8.38
C ASN A 49 2.99 1.07 8.62
N ASP A 50 2.56 0.85 9.87
CA ASP A 50 1.72 -0.32 10.21
C ASP A 50 0.35 -0.24 9.54
N LYS A 51 -0.30 0.93 9.58
CA LYS A 51 -1.58 1.16 8.89
C LYS A 51 -1.43 1.00 7.38
N ALA A 52 -0.34 1.48 6.80
CA ALA A 52 -0.07 1.30 5.38
C ALA A 52 0.02 -0.20 5.01
N LEU A 53 0.75 -0.98 5.81
CA LEU A 53 0.88 -2.42 5.60
C LEU A 53 -0.46 -3.15 5.70
N GLU A 54 -1.33 -2.76 6.64
CA GLU A 54 -2.69 -3.30 6.75
C GLU A 54 -3.51 -3.03 5.48
N VAL A 55 -3.49 -1.81 4.97
CA VAL A 55 -4.18 -1.43 3.72
C VAL A 55 -3.62 -2.23 2.53
N PHE A 56 -2.31 -2.42 2.43
CA PHE A 56 -1.71 -3.22 1.36
C PHE A 56 -2.07 -4.71 1.45
N LYS A 57 -2.16 -5.27 2.68
CA LYS A 57 -2.65 -6.64 2.90
C LYS A 57 -4.11 -6.78 2.47
N LEU A 58 -4.98 -5.86 2.88
CA LEU A 58 -6.37 -5.83 2.45
C LEU A 58 -6.49 -5.75 0.92
N ASN A 59 -5.68 -4.88 0.30
CA ASN A 59 -5.65 -4.74 -1.16
C ASN A 59 -5.27 -6.06 -1.84
N ARG A 60 -4.22 -6.73 -1.36
CA ARG A 60 -3.81 -8.05 -1.87
C ARG A 60 -4.89 -9.11 -1.68
N GLU A 61 -5.56 -9.12 -0.54
CA GLU A 61 -6.61 -10.09 -0.23
C GLU A 61 -7.82 -9.95 -1.17
N ARG A 62 -8.20 -8.71 -1.51
CA ARG A 62 -9.30 -8.42 -2.42
C ARG A 62 -8.94 -8.60 -3.89
N ASN A 63 -7.65 -8.46 -4.23
CA ASN A 63 -7.15 -8.49 -5.61
C ASN A 63 -6.10 -9.60 -5.79
N LYS A 64 -6.41 -10.85 -5.40
CA LYS A 64 -5.46 -11.98 -5.45
C LYS A 64 -4.97 -12.32 -6.86
N SER A 65 -5.76 -11.97 -7.89
CA SER A 65 -5.42 -12.18 -9.30
C SER A 65 -4.41 -11.17 -9.83
N ASP A 66 -4.26 -10.01 -9.18
CA ASP A 66 -3.20 -9.06 -9.50
C ASP A 66 -1.83 -9.68 -9.21
N LYS A 67 -0.88 -9.40 -10.09
CA LYS A 67 0.47 -9.96 -10.01
C LYS A 67 1.54 -8.89 -9.85
N PHE A 68 1.16 -7.63 -9.69
CA PHE A 68 2.13 -6.54 -9.66
C PHE A 68 1.81 -5.48 -8.61
N THR A 69 0.74 -4.71 -8.80
CA THR A 69 0.45 -3.50 -7.99
C THR A 69 0.30 -3.82 -6.50
N THR A 70 -0.39 -4.92 -6.17
CA THR A 70 -0.57 -5.38 -4.79
C THR A 70 0.74 -5.88 -4.17
N LEU A 71 1.61 -6.52 -4.97
CA LEU A 71 2.91 -7.01 -4.52
C LEU A 71 3.87 -5.85 -4.25
N VAL A 72 3.91 -4.84 -5.12
CA VAL A 72 4.70 -3.62 -4.90
C VAL A 72 4.25 -2.91 -3.61
N GLY A 73 2.93 -2.81 -3.39
CA GLY A 73 2.39 -2.24 -2.16
C GLY A 73 2.85 -2.99 -0.91
N LEU A 74 2.71 -4.32 -0.91
CA LEU A 74 3.20 -5.16 0.18
C LEU A 74 4.71 -5.05 0.38
N ALA A 75 5.49 -5.02 -0.70
CA ALA A 75 6.94 -4.92 -0.62
C ALA A 75 7.37 -3.63 0.10
N ARG A 76 6.76 -2.50 -0.26
CA ARG A 76 6.99 -1.21 0.40
C ARG A 76 6.51 -1.19 1.84
N GLY A 77 5.31 -1.73 2.10
CA GLY A 77 4.77 -1.84 3.46
C GLY A 77 5.69 -2.66 4.38
N TYR A 78 6.14 -3.83 3.93
CA TYR A 78 7.06 -4.67 4.70
C TYR A 78 8.43 -4.02 4.87
N ALA A 79 8.94 -3.30 3.86
CA ALA A 79 10.19 -2.55 4.00
C ALA A 79 10.09 -1.48 5.08
N ALA A 80 8.98 -0.72 5.09
CA ALA A 80 8.75 0.37 6.04
C ALA A 80 8.53 -0.12 7.49
N THR A 81 8.04 -1.35 7.68
CA THR A 81 7.92 -1.98 9.01
C THR A 81 9.16 -2.80 9.41
N GLY A 82 10.23 -2.74 8.63
CA GLY A 82 11.50 -3.43 8.91
C GLY A 82 11.48 -4.93 8.60
N ASN A 83 10.40 -5.48 8.04
CA ASN A 83 10.32 -6.87 7.61
C ASN A 83 11.01 -7.09 6.25
N LYS A 84 12.33 -6.94 6.26
CA LYS A 84 13.22 -7.00 5.09
C LYS A 84 13.05 -8.29 4.29
N LYS A 85 12.92 -9.44 4.96
CA LYS A 85 12.74 -10.75 4.31
C LYS A 85 11.47 -10.80 3.47
N MET A 86 10.34 -10.36 4.03
CA MET A 86 9.08 -10.31 3.28
C MET A 86 9.14 -9.26 2.17
N ALA A 87 9.73 -8.10 2.43
CA ALA A 87 9.89 -7.04 1.44
C ALA A 87 10.64 -7.51 0.19
N ILE A 88 11.80 -8.17 0.37
CA ILE A 88 12.58 -8.77 -0.72
C ILE A 88 11.73 -9.76 -1.52
N SER A 89 11.06 -10.69 -0.84
CA SER A 89 10.23 -11.71 -1.50
C SER A 89 9.13 -11.10 -2.35
N GLN A 90 8.45 -10.06 -1.85
CA GLN A 90 7.38 -9.40 -2.62
C GLN A 90 7.94 -8.59 -3.80
N TRP A 91 9.08 -7.93 -3.64
CA TRP A 91 9.75 -7.21 -4.74
C TRP A 91 10.19 -8.13 -5.87
N GLU A 92 10.78 -9.28 -5.55
CA GLU A 92 11.19 -10.27 -6.54
C GLU A 92 9.99 -10.80 -7.34
N LEU A 93 8.88 -11.09 -6.65
CA LEU A 93 7.64 -11.53 -7.31
C LEU A 93 7.04 -10.42 -8.19
N ALA A 94 7.05 -9.17 -7.72
CA ALA A 94 6.57 -8.03 -8.50
C ALA A 94 7.41 -7.84 -9.78
N LEU A 95 8.75 -7.82 -9.65
CA LEU A 95 9.66 -7.66 -10.79
C LEU A 95 9.54 -8.80 -11.81
N LYS A 96 9.30 -10.04 -11.36
CA LYS A 96 9.05 -11.19 -12.24
C LYS A 96 7.79 -11.01 -13.08
N ASN A 97 6.79 -10.30 -12.57
CA ASN A 97 5.50 -10.07 -13.22
C ASN A 97 5.33 -8.61 -13.66
N LEU A 98 6.43 -7.90 -13.91
CA LEU A 98 6.42 -6.50 -14.31
C LEU A 98 5.59 -6.32 -15.59
N PRO A 99 4.50 -5.55 -15.56
CA PRO A 99 3.69 -5.31 -16.75
C PRO A 99 4.35 -4.27 -17.66
N THR A 100 4.01 -4.31 -18.95
CA THR A 100 4.64 -3.48 -19.99
C THR A 100 4.53 -1.98 -19.71
N ASP A 101 3.40 -1.52 -19.15
CA ASP A 101 3.16 -0.12 -18.79
C ASP A 101 4.03 0.37 -17.62
N GLN A 102 4.63 -0.56 -16.85
CA GLN A 102 5.52 -0.26 -15.73
C GLN A 102 7.00 -0.43 -16.08
N GLN A 103 7.33 -0.77 -17.33
CA GLN A 103 8.70 -1.03 -17.76
C GLN A 103 9.61 0.19 -17.54
N ALA A 104 9.08 1.40 -17.73
CA ALA A 104 9.83 2.65 -17.49
C ALA A 104 10.28 2.81 -16.03
N ASN A 105 9.56 2.20 -15.09
CA ASN A 105 9.86 2.27 -13.66
C ASN A 105 10.73 1.12 -13.16
N LYS A 106 11.13 0.18 -14.04
CA LYS A 106 11.86 -1.04 -13.66
C LYS A 106 13.10 -0.76 -12.80
N ALA A 107 13.93 0.20 -13.22
CA ALA A 107 15.16 0.55 -12.52
C ALA A 107 14.91 1.05 -11.08
N VAL A 108 13.79 1.73 -10.85
CA VAL A 108 13.40 2.19 -9.50
C VAL A 108 13.08 1.01 -8.60
N TYR A 109 12.33 0.02 -9.10
CA TYR A 109 11.98 -1.18 -8.33
C TYR A 109 13.19 -2.06 -8.04
N GLU A 110 14.09 -2.20 -9.01
CA GLU A 110 15.35 -2.93 -8.82
C GLU A 110 16.24 -2.25 -7.78
N GLU A 111 16.28 -0.92 -7.75
CA GLU A 111 17.01 -0.17 -6.73
C GLU A 111 16.38 -0.32 -5.33
N GLU A 112 15.05 -0.28 -5.21
CA GLU A 112 14.35 -0.56 -3.94
C GLU A 112 14.70 -1.96 -3.42
N LEU A 113 14.71 -2.97 -4.29
CA LEU A 113 15.14 -4.33 -3.95
C LEU A 113 16.63 -4.41 -3.58
N ARG A 114 17.51 -3.72 -4.32
CA ARG A 114 18.95 -3.72 -4.07
C ARG A 114 19.29 -3.14 -2.70
N LYS A 115 18.64 -2.02 -2.31
CA LYS A 115 18.79 -1.43 -0.97
C LYS A 115 18.39 -2.40 0.14
N LEU A 116 17.36 -3.22 -0.11
CA LEU A 116 16.93 -4.26 0.82
C LEU A 116 17.84 -5.49 0.85
N LYS A 117 18.86 -5.63 -0.01
CA LYS A 117 19.78 -6.78 0.03
C LYS A 117 21.16 -6.47 0.60
N GLN A 118 21.46 -5.19 0.84
CA GLN A 118 22.66 -4.71 1.54
C GLN A 118 22.45 -4.82 3.04
#